data_AF-A0A835PK73-F1
#
_entry.id   AF-A0A835PK73-F1
#
_cell.length_a   1.000
_cell.length_b   1.000
_cell.length_c   1.000
_cell.angle_alpha   90.00
_cell.angle_beta   90.00
_cell.angle_gamma   90.00
#
_symmetry.space_group_name_H-M   'P 1'
#
loop_
_entity.id
_entity.type
_entity.pdbx_description
1 polymer ?
#
loop_
_entity_poly.entity_id
_entity_poly.type
_entity_poly.pdbx_seq_one_letter_code
_entity_poly.pdbx_strand_id
1 'polypeptide(L)'
;MVSTSRRDTYTLDGCYEQVENVTELFIQEVKPLLQGILDGKNSCVIAFGARRSGKTQLIEGSEEIPGLAMKSFCELIPMVEEIGGSIAISCYRIYHDHVYDLLEHKEKEVQILEDVNKRIQLKGLSKIPVKTLSDL
;
A
#
# COMPACT_ATOMS: atom_id res chain seq x y z
N MET A 1 3.77 12.63 -46.47
CA MET A 1 4.11 11.53 -45.54
C MET A 1 2.99 11.44 -44.51
N VAL A 2 2.15 10.40 -44.57
CA VAL A 2 1.09 10.18 -43.59
C VAL A 2 1.70 9.39 -42.45
N SER A 3 1.86 10.04 -41.29
CA SER A 3 2.20 9.37 -40.03
C SER A 3 1.02 8.50 -39.62
N THR A 4 1.10 7.21 -39.89
CA THR A 4 0.13 6.23 -39.38
C THR A 4 0.42 6.00 -37.90
N SER A 5 -0.22 6.78 -37.03
CA SER A 5 -0.23 6.50 -35.59
C SER A 5 -1.03 5.21 -35.36
N ARG A 6 -0.37 4.18 -34.83
CA ARG A 6 -1.01 2.90 -34.47
C ARG A 6 -1.89 3.15 -33.25
N ARG A 7 -3.20 2.94 -33.38
CA ARG A 7 -4.12 3.00 -32.23
C ARG A 7 -4.18 1.62 -31.60
N ASP A 8 -3.43 1.44 -30.53
CA ASP A 8 -3.56 0.28 -29.67
C ASP A 8 -4.67 0.54 -28.65
N THR A 9 -5.48 -0.48 -28.36
CA THR A 9 -6.59 -0.42 -27.39
C THR A 9 -6.34 -1.44 -26.30
N TYR A 10 -6.62 -1.05 -25.06
CA TYR A 10 -6.41 -1.88 -23.87
C TYR A 10 -7.74 -2.02 -23.13
N THR A 11 -7.97 -3.20 -22.54
CA THR A 11 -9.13 -3.47 -21.67
C THR A 11 -8.63 -3.51 -20.22
N LEU A 12 -9.31 -2.78 -19.34
CA LEU A 12 -8.98 -2.63 -17.93
C LEU A 12 -10.28 -2.72 -17.12
N ASP A 13 -10.19 -3.15 -15.86
CA ASP A 13 -11.33 -3.15 -14.94
C ASP A 13 -11.77 -1.71 -14.57
N GLY A 14 -10.80 -0.79 -14.49
CA GLY A 14 -11.02 0.64 -14.26
C GLY A 14 -10.00 1.51 -14.99
N CYS A 15 -10.41 2.71 -15.39
CA CYS A 15 -9.55 3.71 -16.02
C CYS A 15 -9.85 5.08 -15.41
N TYR A 16 -8.84 5.70 -14.82
CA TYR A 16 -8.96 6.95 -14.07
C TYR A 16 -8.07 8.01 -14.70
N GLU A 17 -8.67 9.11 -15.14
CA GLU A 17 -7.94 10.26 -15.68
C GLU A 17 -7.59 11.25 -14.56
N GLN A 18 -6.35 11.77 -14.61
CA GLN A 18 -5.74 12.68 -13.62
C GLN A 18 -5.54 12.14 -12.19
N VAL A 19 -4.57 12.73 -11.49
CA VAL A 19 -4.18 12.35 -10.12
C VAL A 19 -5.12 12.92 -9.06
N GLU A 20 -5.97 13.92 -9.39
CA GLU A 20 -6.95 14.52 -8.45
C GLU A 20 -8.02 13.52 -7.98
N ASN A 21 -8.01 12.30 -8.52
CA ASN A 21 -9.03 11.30 -8.26
C ASN A 21 -8.65 10.21 -7.23
N VAL A 22 -7.62 10.45 -6.39
CA VAL A 22 -7.23 9.47 -5.35
C VAL A 22 -8.40 9.12 -4.43
N THR A 23 -9.30 10.07 -4.15
CA THR A 23 -10.48 9.81 -3.32
C THR A 23 -11.48 8.87 -4.00
N GLU A 24 -11.80 9.07 -5.29
CA GLU A 24 -12.70 8.15 -6.00
C GLU A 24 -12.07 6.77 -6.17
N LEU A 25 -10.79 6.73 -6.56
CA LEU A 25 -10.04 5.49 -6.69
C LEU A 25 -10.00 4.75 -5.35
N PHE A 26 -9.78 5.45 -4.23
CA PHE A 26 -9.89 4.84 -2.91
C PHE A 26 -11.28 4.24 -2.66
N ILE A 27 -12.34 4.99 -2.92
CA ILE A 27 -13.73 4.55 -2.68
C ILE A 27 -14.09 3.33 -3.53
N GLN A 28 -13.70 3.32 -4.80
CA GLN A 28 -14.08 2.27 -5.76
C GLN A 28 -13.20 1.03 -5.64
N GLU A 29 -11.89 1.19 -5.51
CA GLU A 29 -10.93 0.08 -5.65
C GLU A 29 -10.39 -0.43 -4.31
N VAL A 30 -10.12 0.46 -3.35
CA VAL A 30 -9.39 0.10 -2.12
C VAL A 30 -10.33 -0.12 -0.93
N LYS A 31 -11.33 0.75 -0.75
CA LYS A 31 -12.28 0.68 0.36
C LYS A 31 -13.00 -0.69 0.47
N PRO A 32 -13.43 -1.34 -0.64
CA PRO A 32 -14.02 -2.67 -0.56
C PRO A 32 -13.07 -3.76 -0.01
N LEU A 33 -11.76 -3.57 -0.16
CA LEU A 33 -10.75 -4.52 0.35
C LEU A 33 -10.66 -4.50 1.87
N LEU A 34 -10.99 -3.37 2.50
CA LEU A 34 -10.89 -3.19 3.95
C LEU A 34 -11.84 -4.12 4.71
N GLN A 35 -13.05 -4.31 4.19
CA GLN A 35 -14.00 -5.27 4.77
C GLN A 35 -13.45 -6.70 4.70
N GLY A 36 -12.81 -7.07 3.59
CA GLY A 36 -12.17 -8.38 3.46
C GLY A 36 -11.07 -8.62 4.49
N ILE A 37 -10.33 -7.57 4.88
CA ILE A 37 -9.31 -7.66 5.93
C ILE A 37 -9.94 -8.01 7.28
N LEU A 38 -11.08 -7.39 7.63
CA LEU A 38 -11.82 -7.70 8.86
C LEU A 38 -12.37 -9.13 8.86
N ASP A 39 -12.68 -9.68 7.68
CA ASP A 39 -13.09 -11.07 7.49
C ASP A 39 -11.90 -12.07 7.54
N GLY A 40 -10.68 -11.59 7.82
CA GLY A 40 -9.48 -12.43 7.89
C GLY A 40 -8.84 -12.75 6.53
N LYS A 41 -9.14 -11.98 5.48
CA LYS A 41 -8.51 -12.12 4.15
C LYS A 41 -7.31 -11.19 4.02
N ASN A 42 -6.32 -11.61 3.25
CA ASN A 42 -5.19 -10.77 2.87
C ASN A 42 -5.52 -9.95 1.63
N SER A 43 -5.17 -8.67 1.64
CA SER A 43 -5.33 -7.74 0.52
C SER A 43 -3.98 -7.10 0.18
N CYS A 44 -3.72 -6.85 -1.11
CA CYS A 44 -2.47 -6.24 -1.58
C CYS A 44 -2.78 -5.22 -2.68
N VAL A 45 -2.25 -4.00 -2.52
CA VAL A 45 -2.34 -2.93 -3.52
C VAL A 45 -0.93 -2.59 -3.96
N ILE A 46 -0.69 -2.61 -5.29
CA ILE A 46 0.62 -2.34 -5.89
C ILE A 46 0.46 -1.23 -6.91
N ALA A 47 1.21 -0.13 -6.75
CA ALA A 47 1.33 0.89 -7.78
C ALA A 47 2.50 0.56 -8.73
N PHE A 48 2.22 0.36 -10.01
CA PHE A 48 3.21 -0.01 -11.02
C PHE A 48 3.23 0.98 -12.19
N GLY A 49 4.42 1.29 -12.72
CA GLY A 49 4.59 2.25 -13.82
C GLY A 49 5.97 2.89 -13.89
N ALA A 50 6.23 3.64 -14.96
CA ALA A 50 7.52 4.30 -15.23
C ALA A 50 7.92 5.31 -14.13
N ARG A 51 9.20 5.70 -14.07
CA ARG A 51 9.64 6.76 -13.13
C ARG A 51 8.82 8.04 -13.35
N ARG A 52 8.47 8.73 -12.26
CA ARG A 52 7.62 9.94 -12.25
C ARG A 52 6.20 9.77 -12.78
N SER A 53 5.69 8.54 -12.88
CA SER A 53 4.30 8.26 -13.27
C SER A 53 3.25 8.47 -12.15
N GLY A 54 3.59 9.16 -11.06
CA GLY A 54 2.67 9.42 -9.95
C GLY A 54 2.46 8.29 -8.92
N LYS A 55 3.22 7.17 -8.97
CA LYS A 55 3.07 6.05 -8.00
C LYS A 55 3.16 6.47 -6.53
N THR A 56 4.21 7.22 -6.18
CA THR A 56 4.42 7.71 -4.81
C THR A 56 3.30 8.66 -4.40
N GLN A 57 2.89 9.56 -5.30
CA GLN A 57 1.76 10.46 -5.07
C GLN A 57 0.43 9.70 -4.89
N LEU A 58 0.23 8.57 -5.58
CA LEU A 58 -0.96 7.73 -5.41
C LEU A 58 -0.96 7.00 -4.07
N ILE A 59 0.15 6.36 -3.68
CA ILE A 59 0.23 5.54 -2.47
C ILE A 59 0.39 6.39 -1.21
N GLU A 60 1.38 7.29 -1.19
CA GLU A 60 1.73 8.12 -0.03
C GLU A 60 0.96 9.44 -0.04
N GLY A 61 0.87 10.11 -1.20
CA GLY A 61 0.23 11.42 -1.33
C GLY A 61 1.08 12.57 -0.82
N SER A 62 0.42 13.64 -0.37
CA SER A 62 1.02 14.79 0.32
C SER A 62 0.26 15.10 1.61
N GLU A 63 0.72 16.07 2.38
CA GLU A 63 0.03 16.53 3.59
C GLU A 63 -1.37 17.10 3.26
N GLU A 64 -1.51 17.78 2.13
CA GLU A 64 -2.77 18.37 1.68
C GLU A 64 -3.71 17.34 1.03
N ILE A 65 -3.15 16.38 0.31
CA ILE A 65 -3.89 15.34 -0.41
C ILE A 65 -3.36 13.96 0.00
N PRO A 66 -3.93 13.34 1.05
CA PRO A 66 -3.48 12.05 1.52
C PRO A 66 -3.62 10.95 0.45
N GLY A 67 -2.60 10.09 0.34
CA GLY A 67 -2.60 8.95 -0.58
C GLY A 67 -3.48 7.79 -0.12
N LEU A 68 -3.48 6.70 -0.90
CA LEU A 68 -4.25 5.49 -0.60
C LEU A 68 -3.88 4.86 0.76
N ALA A 69 -2.61 4.91 1.16
CA ALA A 69 -2.17 4.33 2.42
C ALA A 69 -2.82 5.05 3.62
N MET A 70 -2.69 6.38 3.70
CA MET A 70 -3.27 7.17 4.79
C MET A 70 -4.80 7.08 4.81
N LYS A 71 -5.46 7.16 3.64
CA LYS A 71 -6.92 6.96 3.54
C LYS A 71 -7.36 5.58 4.05
N SER A 72 -6.58 4.54 3.79
CA SER A 72 -6.86 3.19 4.29
C SER A 72 -6.74 3.13 5.81
N PHE A 73 -5.72 3.73 6.41
CA PHE A 73 -5.57 3.76 7.87
C PHE A 73 -6.68 4.56 8.55
N CYS A 74 -7.12 5.69 7.98
CA CYS A 74 -8.25 6.48 8.48
C CYS A 74 -9.55 5.67 8.63
N GLU A 75 -9.79 4.70 7.74
CA GLU A 75 -10.98 3.85 7.80
C GLU A 75 -10.74 2.58 8.61
N LEU A 76 -9.56 1.96 8.48
CA LEU A 76 -9.24 0.70 9.17
C LEU A 76 -9.13 0.84 10.68
N ILE A 77 -8.51 1.92 11.19
CA ILE A 77 -8.29 2.08 12.64
C ILE A 77 -9.61 2.04 13.42
N PRO A 78 -10.63 2.87 13.10
CA PRO A 78 -11.92 2.80 13.78
C PRO A 78 -12.64 1.47 13.60
N MET A 79 -12.60 0.88 12.40
CA MET A 79 -13.24 -0.41 12.13
C MET A 79 -12.66 -1.55 12.98
N VAL A 80 -11.33 -1.57 13.15
CA VAL A 80 -10.67 -2.57 13.99
C VAL A 80 -10.92 -2.33 15.47
N GLU A 81 -10.98 -1.07 15.91
CA GLU A 81 -11.35 -0.71 17.28
C GLU A 81 -12.77 -1.17 17.64
N GLU A 82 -13.73 -0.99 16.74
CA GLU A 82 -15.13 -1.39 16.93
C GLU A 82 -15.29 -2.89 17.21
N ILE A 83 -14.46 -3.72 16.58
CA ILE A 83 -14.46 -5.19 16.78
C ILE A 83 -13.51 -5.64 17.90
N GLY A 84 -12.88 -4.70 18.63
CA GLY A 84 -11.92 -5.00 19.70
C GLY A 84 -10.61 -5.61 19.20
N GLY A 85 -10.24 -5.38 17.94
CA GLY A 85 -9.00 -5.85 17.35
C GLY A 85 -7.80 -4.93 17.64
N SER A 86 -6.65 -5.26 17.08
CA SER A 86 -5.45 -4.40 17.12
C SER A 86 -4.74 -4.38 15.77
N ILE A 87 -4.12 -3.24 15.46
CA ILE A 87 -3.35 -3.03 14.23
C ILE A 87 -1.87 -2.86 14.60
N ALA A 88 -1.00 -3.44 13.78
CA ALA A 88 0.42 -3.15 13.81
C ALA A 88 0.93 -2.89 12.39
N ILE A 89 1.89 -1.97 12.25
CA ILE A 89 2.46 -1.56 10.97
C ILE A 89 3.93 -1.97 10.91
N SER A 90 4.33 -2.38 9.72
CA SER A 90 5.72 -2.56 9.31
C SER A 90 5.94 -1.77 8.02
N CYS A 91 7.05 -1.04 7.92
CA CYS A 91 7.45 -0.32 6.72
C CYS A 91 8.88 -0.71 6.35
N TYR A 92 9.10 -1.11 5.10
CA TYR A 92 10.41 -1.58 4.66
C TYR A 92 10.66 -1.25 3.19
N ARG A 93 11.95 -1.20 2.83
CA ARG A 93 12.42 -1.00 1.46
C ARG A 93 13.16 -2.24 0.97
N ILE A 94 12.83 -2.69 -0.23
CA ILE A 94 13.59 -3.71 -0.95
C ILE A 94 14.58 -3.03 -1.88
N TYR A 95 15.86 -3.39 -1.82
CA TYR A 95 16.90 -2.87 -2.70
C TYR A 95 18.00 -3.92 -2.91
N HIS A 96 18.24 -4.28 -4.18
CA HIS A 96 19.18 -5.34 -4.56
C HIS A 96 19.00 -6.64 -3.76
N ASP A 97 17.77 -7.15 -3.68
CA ASP A 97 17.42 -8.38 -2.94
C ASP A 97 17.61 -8.31 -1.41
N HIS A 98 17.99 -7.16 -0.88
CA HIS A 98 18.05 -6.88 0.56
C HIS A 98 16.80 -6.12 1.02
N VAL A 99 16.33 -6.43 2.23
CA VAL A 99 15.20 -5.75 2.88
C VAL A 99 15.75 -4.89 4.00
N TYR A 100 15.33 -3.62 4.06
CA TYR A 100 15.74 -2.67 5.08
C TYR A 100 14.51 -2.15 5.81
N ASP A 101 14.53 -2.22 7.15
CA ASP A 101 13.47 -1.70 8.00
C ASP A 101 13.50 -0.17 8.01
N LEU A 102 12.43 0.50 7.58
CA LEU A 102 12.35 1.96 7.50
C LEU A 102 11.89 2.60 8.81
N LEU A 103 11.41 1.82 9.77
CA LEU A 103 10.93 2.34 11.06
C LEU A 103 12.02 2.37 12.14
N GLU A 104 13.21 1.88 11.84
CA GLU A 104 14.36 1.84 12.75
C GLU A 104 15.41 2.89 12.38
N HIS A 105 16.05 3.50 13.39
CA HIS A 105 16.97 4.65 13.25
C HIS A 105 18.24 4.39 12.40
N LYS A 106 18.47 3.16 11.92
CA LYS A 106 19.68 2.76 11.18
C LYS A 106 19.40 1.95 9.92
N GLU A 107 18.16 1.95 9.41
CA GLU A 107 17.75 1.14 8.26
C GLU A 107 18.30 -0.29 8.34
N LYS A 108 17.99 -0.97 9.46
CA LYS A 108 18.57 -2.27 9.76
C LYS A 108 18.14 -3.28 8.70
N GLU A 109 19.10 -4.03 8.18
CA GLU A 109 18.81 -5.12 7.26
C GLU A 109 17.97 -6.21 7.96
N VAL A 110 16.91 -6.63 7.28
CA VAL A 110 15.94 -7.63 7.72
C VAL A 110 16.26 -8.96 7.05
N GLN A 111 16.21 -10.04 7.83
CA GLN A 111 16.47 -11.38 7.30
C GLN A 111 15.22 -11.93 6.60
N ILE A 112 15.37 -12.35 5.35
CA ILE A 112 14.33 -13.08 4.61
C ILE A 112 14.51 -14.58 4.89
N LEU A 113 13.50 -15.19 5.50
CA LEU A 113 13.46 -16.62 5.81
C LEU A 113 12.24 -17.26 5.14
N GLU A 114 12.29 -18.57 4.91
CA GLU A 114 11.17 -19.36 4.42
C GLU A 114 10.82 -20.43 5.47
N ASP A 115 9.55 -20.51 5.86
CA ASP A 115 9.08 -21.52 6.82
C ASP A 115 8.79 -22.88 6.15
N VAL A 116 8.45 -23.88 6.96
CA VAL A 116 8.12 -25.25 6.48
C VAL A 116 6.94 -25.30 5.51
N ASN A 117 6.09 -24.26 5.50
CA ASN A 117 4.93 -24.12 4.62
C ASN A 117 5.23 -23.23 3.40
N LYS A 118 6.51 -22.92 3.14
CA LYS A 118 6.97 -22.04 2.06
C LYS A 118 6.47 -20.60 2.17
N ARG A 119 6.16 -20.13 3.38
CA ARG A 119 5.78 -18.74 3.61
C ARG A 119 7.01 -17.91 3.94
N ILE A 120 7.12 -16.76 3.29
CA ILE A 120 8.19 -15.80 3.55
C ILE A 120 7.98 -15.14 4.92
N GLN A 121 9.05 -15.10 5.71
CA GLN A 121 9.13 -14.48 7.03
C GLN A 121 10.23 -13.43 7.03
N LEU A 122 9.88 -12.21 7.42
CA LEU A 122 10.81 -11.09 7.54
C LEU A 122 11.28 -10.97 8.99
N LYS A 123 12.34 -11.71 9.35
CA LYS A 123 12.83 -11.80 10.73
C LYS A 123 13.59 -10.53 11.10
N GLY A 124 13.15 -9.91 12.18
CA GLY A 124 13.71 -8.67 12.70
C GLY A 124 13.08 -7.40 12.12
N LEU A 125 12.04 -7.52 11.29
CA LEU A 125 11.23 -6.38 10.85
C LEU A 125 10.36 -5.88 12.00
N SER A 126 10.40 -4.57 12.22
CA SER A 126 9.62 -3.88 13.25
C SER A 126 8.12 -4.01 13.00
N LYS A 127 7.37 -4.18 14.09
CA LYS A 127 5.91 -4.21 14.11
C LYS A 127 5.45 -3.21 15.16
N ILE A 128 5.14 -1.99 14.72
CA ILE A 128 4.75 -0.90 15.62
C ILE A 128 3.23 -0.96 15.81
N PRO A 129 2.72 -1.14 17.04
CA PRO A 129 1.28 -1.06 17.31
C PRO A 129 0.74 0.33 17.00
N VAL A 130 -0.41 0.40 16.35
CA VAL A 130 -1.09 1.66 15.99
C VAL A 130 -2.45 1.69 16.66
N LYS A 131 -2.74 2.77 17.39
CA LYS A 131 -4.03 3.00 18.04
C LYS A 131 -4.77 4.19 17.44
N THR A 132 -4.03 5.19 17.00
CA THR A 132 -4.58 6.43 16.46
C THR A 132 -3.84 6.85 15.21
N LEU A 133 -4.42 7.77 14.43
CA LEU A 133 -3.76 8.34 13.26
C LEU A 133 -2.50 9.13 13.60
N SER A 134 -2.35 9.59 14.84
CA SER A 134 -1.14 10.29 15.31
C SER A 134 0.04 9.35 15.56
N ASP A 135 -0.19 8.03 15.55
CA ASP A 135 0.87 7.03 15.66
C ASP A 135 1.52 6.71 14.28
N LEU A 136 1.03 7.31 13.19
CA LEU A 136 1.47 7.10 11.80
C LEU A 136 2.50 8.13 11.34
#